data_AF-A0AA35S414-F1
#
_entry.id   AF-A0AA35S414-F1
#
_cell.length_a   1.000
_cell.length_b   1.000
_cell.length_c   1.000
_cell.angle_alpha   90.00
_cell.angle_beta   90.00
_cell.angle_gamma   90.00
#
_symmetry.space_group_name_H-M   'P 1'
#
loop_
_entity.id
_entity.type
_entity.pdbx_description
1 polymer ?
#
loop_
_entity_poly.entity_id
_entity_poly.type
_entity_poly.pdbx_seq_one_letter_code
_entity_poly.pdbx_strand_id
1 'polypeptide(L)'
;MRKCARLLTLACLELCKTLTTMSLVEGKSPVKWTAPEALHYKKYSTASDAWSFGVVLYEIWTLGASPYFLMTNNEVYEKIQSGYRLPPPPGCPRAVYQAMINCW
;
A
#
# COMPACT_ATOMS: atom_id res chain seq x y z
N MET A 1 4.76 19.28 -13.60
CA MET A 1 4.00 18.12 -13.06
C MET A 1 4.90 17.21 -12.22
N ARG A 2 5.58 17.77 -11.19
CA ARG A 2 6.53 17.07 -10.30
C ARG A 2 6.10 17.21 -8.84
N LYS A 3 4.85 16.85 -8.51
CA LYS A 3 4.29 17.12 -7.17
C LYS A 3 3.75 15.90 -6.41
N CYS A 4 3.71 14.70 -6.96
CA CYS A 4 3.21 13.52 -6.22
C CYS A 4 4.27 12.80 -5.35
N ALA A 5 5.57 13.00 -5.58
CA ALA A 5 6.63 12.46 -4.71
C ALA A 5 6.79 13.19 -3.35
N ARG A 6 5.94 14.19 -3.05
CA ARG A 6 6.07 15.04 -1.85
C ARG A 6 5.17 14.68 -0.66
N LEU A 7 4.28 13.70 -0.81
CA LEU A 7 3.50 13.16 0.31
C LEU A 7 4.14 11.91 0.93
N LEU A 8 5.04 11.27 0.19
CA LEU A 8 5.92 10.21 0.68
C LEU A 8 7.16 10.75 1.42
N THR A 9 7.22 12.02 1.84
CA THR A 9 8.46 12.61 2.38
C THR A 9 8.50 12.75 3.91
N LEU A 10 7.34 12.81 4.60
CA LEU A 10 7.34 13.08 6.04
C LEU A 10 7.24 11.83 6.93
N ALA A 11 6.68 10.72 6.46
CA ALA A 11 6.71 9.43 7.17
C ALA A 11 7.93 8.55 6.80
N CYS A 12 8.80 9.05 5.92
CA CYS A 12 9.71 8.21 5.12
C CYS A 12 11.19 8.31 5.52
N LEU A 13 11.63 9.22 6.39
CA LEU A 13 13.08 9.36 6.63
C LEU A 13 13.72 8.12 7.30
N GLU A 14 12.97 7.36 8.09
CA GLU A 14 13.47 6.12 8.71
C GLU A 14 12.99 4.85 7.98
N LEU A 15 11.87 4.87 7.25
CA LEU A 15 11.36 3.71 6.49
C LEU A 15 11.83 3.67 5.01
N CYS A 16 12.15 4.82 4.40
CA CYS A 16 12.62 4.89 3.01
C CYS A 16 14.08 4.46 2.84
N LYS A 17 14.91 4.52 3.89
CA LYS A 17 16.27 3.96 3.82
C LYS A 17 16.21 2.45 3.50
N THR A 18 15.24 1.74 4.08
CA THR A 18 15.03 0.31 3.87
C THR A 18 14.28 0.01 2.57
N LEU A 19 13.33 0.85 2.17
CA LEU A 19 12.56 0.63 0.93
C LEU A 19 13.30 1.08 -0.34
N THR A 20 14.12 2.14 -0.29
CA THR A 20 14.91 2.59 -1.45
C THR A 20 16.08 1.65 -1.72
N THR A 21 16.67 1.04 -0.67
CA THR A 21 17.69 -0.02 -0.84
C THR A 21 17.11 -1.27 -1.50
N MET A 22 15.81 -1.58 -1.33
CA MET A 22 15.17 -2.69 -2.04
C MET A 22 14.88 -2.41 -3.53
N SER A 23 14.64 -1.17 -3.93
CA SER A 23 14.35 -0.83 -5.34
C SER A 23 15.56 -0.78 -6.27
N LEU A 24 16.80 -0.79 -5.75
CA LEU A 24 18.01 -0.92 -6.58
C LEU A 24 18.42 -2.39 -6.81
N VAL A 25 17.75 -3.35 -6.16
CA VAL A 25 18.00 -4.78 -6.32
C VAL A 25 16.84 -5.42 -7.10
N GLU A 26 17.01 -5.52 -8.42
CA GLU A 26 16.31 -6.44 -9.32
C GLU A 26 14.77 -6.36 -9.45
N GLY A 27 14.22 -5.19 -9.82
CA GLY A 27 12.95 -5.13 -10.57
C GLY A 27 11.68 -5.64 -9.86
N LYS A 28 11.72 -5.90 -8.54
CA LYS A 28 10.58 -6.36 -7.74
C LYS A 28 9.90 -5.19 -7.05
N SER A 29 8.80 -4.70 -7.65
CA SER A 29 7.91 -3.72 -7.00
C SER A 29 7.22 -4.34 -5.76
N PRO A 30 6.98 -3.58 -4.69
CA PRO A 30 6.33 -4.09 -3.48
C PRO A 30 4.84 -4.35 -3.76
N VAL A 31 4.50 -5.59 -4.16
CA VAL A 31 3.18 -5.97 -4.66
C VAL A 31 2.04 -5.59 -3.71
N LYS A 32 2.23 -5.82 -2.40
CA LYS A 32 1.19 -5.62 -1.38
C LYS A 32 0.85 -4.15 -1.12
N TRP A 33 1.72 -3.22 -1.50
CA TRP A 33 1.53 -1.77 -1.34
C TRP A 33 1.22 -1.06 -2.67
N THR A 34 1.25 -1.78 -3.78
CA THR A 34 1.09 -1.20 -5.11
C THR A 34 -0.35 -1.38 -5.58
N ALA A 35 -0.93 -0.31 -6.12
CA ALA A 35 -2.26 -0.34 -6.69
C ALA A 35 -2.35 -1.33 -7.88
N PRO A 36 -3.51 -1.97 -8.10
CA PRO A 36 -3.68 -2.96 -9.16
C PRO A 36 -3.34 -2.40 -10.56
N GLU A 37 -3.70 -1.15 -10.85
CA GLU A 37 -3.41 -0.48 -12.12
C GLU A 37 -1.91 -0.19 -12.29
N ALA A 38 -1.21 0.10 -11.20
CA ALA A 38 0.24 0.33 -11.20
C ALA A 38 1.01 -0.99 -11.33
N LEU A 39 0.47 -2.09 -10.80
CA LEU A 39 1.04 -3.43 -11.00
C LEU A 39 0.92 -3.89 -12.45
N HIS A 40 -0.27 -3.75 -13.03
CA HIS A 40 -0.58 -4.29 -14.35
C HIS A 40 -0.05 -3.41 -15.49
N TYR A 41 -0.29 -2.10 -15.44
CA TYR A 41 0.00 -1.19 -16.54
C TYR A 41 1.23 -0.30 -16.28
N LYS A 42 1.90 -0.44 -15.13
CA LYS A 42 2.97 0.48 -14.68
C LYS A 42 2.54 1.96 -14.73
N LYS A 43 1.24 2.21 -14.54
CA LYS A 43 0.64 3.55 -14.52
C LYS A 43 0.56 4.04 -13.07
N TYR A 44 1.33 5.08 -12.77
CA TYR A 44 1.29 5.74 -11.47
C TYR A 44 0.45 7.01 -11.57
N SER A 45 -0.46 7.18 -10.63
CA SER A 45 -1.40 8.30 -10.56
C SER A 45 -1.67 8.69 -9.11
N THR A 46 -2.37 9.79 -8.90
CA THR A 46 -2.82 10.17 -7.55
C THR A 46 -3.73 9.10 -6.92
N ALA A 47 -4.46 8.33 -7.74
CA ALA A 47 -5.27 7.20 -7.24
C ALA A 47 -4.38 6.04 -6.76
N SER A 48 -3.30 5.74 -7.47
CA SER A 48 -2.36 4.70 -7.02
C SER A 48 -1.60 5.11 -5.75
N ASP A 49 -1.34 6.41 -5.59
CA ASP A 49 -0.76 6.95 -4.36
C ASP A 49 -1.74 6.85 -3.18
N ALA A 50 -3.04 7.13 -3.43
CA ALA A 50 -4.09 6.94 -2.43
C ALA A 50 -4.18 5.48 -1.98
N TRP A 51 -4.07 4.52 -2.91
CA TRP A 51 -4.02 3.10 -2.58
C TRP A 51 -2.91 2.77 -1.58
N SER A 52 -1.67 3.17 -1.89
CA SER A 52 -0.51 2.93 -1.03
C SER A 52 -0.70 3.59 0.34
N PHE A 53 -1.30 4.79 0.39
CA PHE A 53 -1.65 5.45 1.64
C PHE A 53 -2.66 4.65 2.48
N GLY A 54 -3.69 4.05 1.86
CA GLY A 54 -4.62 3.17 2.56
C GLY A 54 -3.94 1.95 3.19
N VAL A 55 -2.95 1.36 2.50
CA VAL A 55 -2.14 0.25 3.04
C VAL A 55 -1.30 0.69 4.22
N VAL A 56 -0.66 1.87 4.14
CA VAL A 56 0.11 2.43 5.25
C VAL A 56 -0.78 2.75 6.45
N LEU A 57 -1.97 3.30 6.25
CA LEU A 57 -2.94 3.52 7.33
C LEU A 57 -3.28 2.22 8.05
N TYR A 58 -3.47 1.14 7.28
CA TYR A 58 -3.71 -0.19 7.84
C TYR A 58 -2.55 -0.64 8.74
N GLU A 59 -1.30 -0.50 8.27
CA GLU A 59 -0.10 -0.83 9.05
C GLU A 59 0.04 0.01 10.31
N ILE A 60 -0.24 1.31 10.24
CA ILE A 60 -0.21 2.20 11.41
C ILE A 60 -1.19 1.67 12.48
N TRP A 61 -2.38 1.26 12.05
CA TRP A 61 -3.38 0.74 12.97
C TRP A 61 -3.02 -0.63 13.56
N THR A 62 -2.40 -1.50 12.76
CA THR A 62 -1.96 -2.82 13.21
C THR A 62 -0.59 -2.82 13.91
N LEU A 63 -0.06 -1.64 14.25
CA LEU A 63 1.24 -1.47 14.89
C LEU A 63 2.39 -2.09 14.09
N GLY A 64 2.35 -1.94 12.76
CA GLY A 64 3.36 -2.43 11.82
C GLY A 64 3.17 -3.88 11.37
N ALA A 65 1.98 -4.47 11.57
CA ALA A 65 1.73 -5.82 11.04
C ALA A 65 1.68 -5.80 9.51
N SER A 66 2.38 -6.77 8.89
CA SER A 66 2.45 -6.87 7.43
C SER A 66 1.05 -7.08 6.82
N PRO A 67 0.66 -6.26 5.82
CA PRO A 67 -0.60 -6.45 5.12
C PRO A 67 -0.58 -7.81 4.38
N TYR A 68 -1.71 -8.50 4.35
CA TYR A 68 -1.84 -9.81 3.71
C TYR A 68 -0.74 -10.82 4.13
N PHE A 69 -0.40 -10.88 5.42
CA PHE A 69 0.71 -11.70 5.92
C PHE A 69 0.59 -13.20 5.61
N LEU A 70 -0.64 -13.71 5.43
CA LEU A 70 -0.93 -15.11 5.11
C LEU A 70 -0.93 -15.43 3.60
N MET A 71 -0.63 -14.45 2.75
CA MET A 71 -0.75 -14.59 1.30
C MET A 71 0.58 -14.26 0.60
N THR A 72 0.88 -15.05 -0.42
CA THR A 72 1.93 -14.79 -1.40
C THR A 72 1.56 -13.59 -2.29
N ASN A 73 2.55 -12.99 -2.96
CA ASN A 73 2.30 -11.85 -3.84
C ASN A 73 1.30 -12.15 -4.97
N ASN A 74 1.32 -13.37 -5.52
CA ASN A 74 0.38 -13.78 -6.56
C ASN A 74 -1.05 -13.90 -6.02
N GLU A 75 -1.22 -14.53 -4.85
CA GLU A 75 -2.54 -14.63 -4.20
C GLU A 75 -3.09 -13.25 -3.83
N VAL A 76 -2.24 -12.34 -3.34
CA VAL A 76 -2.64 -10.95 -3.05
C VAL A 76 -3.12 -10.25 -4.32
N TYR A 77 -2.38 -10.39 -5.42
CA TYR A 77 -2.76 -9.83 -6.71
C TYR A 77 -4.14 -10.34 -7.15
N GLU A 78 -4.36 -11.65 -7.18
CA GLU A 78 -5.64 -12.25 -7.57
C GLU A 78 -6.80 -11.84 -6.65
N LYS A 79 -6.56 -11.76 -5.33
CA LYS A 79 -7.56 -11.29 -4.36
C LYS A 79 -7.92 -9.84 -4.60
N ILE A 80 -6.95 -8.96 -4.78
CA ILE A 80 -7.20 -7.55 -5.07
C ILE A 80 -8.00 -7.38 -6.36
N GLN A 81 -7.67 -8.14 -7.41
CA GLN A 81 -8.39 -8.14 -8.70
C GLN A 81 -9.83 -8.64 -8.55
N SER A 82 -10.11 -9.58 -7.65
CA SER A 82 -11.48 -10.04 -7.34
C SER A 82 -12.27 -9.09 -6.41
N GLY A 83 -11.71 -7.91 -6.08
CA GLY A 83 -12.37 -6.91 -5.24
C GLY A 83 -12.18 -7.12 -3.74
N TYR A 84 -11.36 -8.09 -3.32
CA TYR A 84 -11.05 -8.29 -1.92
C TYR A 84 -10.26 -7.10 -1.34
N ARG A 85 -10.57 -6.75 -0.10
CA ARG A 85 -9.87 -5.75 0.71
C ARG A 85 -9.61 -6.33 2.10
N LEU A 86 -8.60 -5.82 2.79
CA LEU A 86 -8.30 -6.26 4.15
C LEU A 86 -9.49 -5.95 5.08
N PRO A 87 -9.85 -6.88 6.00
CA PRO A 87 -10.90 -6.63 6.99
C PRO A 87 -10.46 -5.52 7.97
N PRO A 88 -11.40 -4.87 8.68
CA PRO A 88 -11.03 -3.86 9.67
C PRO A 88 -10.14 -4.48 10.76
N PRO A 89 -9.01 -3.84 11.11
CA PRO A 89 -8.20 -4.30 12.23
C PRO A 89 -8.97 -4.29 13.56
N PRO A 90 -8.57 -5.11 14.54
CA PRO A 90 -9.15 -5.09 15.88
C PRO A 90 -9.09 -3.69 16.50
N GLY A 91 -10.23 -3.23 17.04
CA GLY A 91 -10.33 -1.92 17.68
C GLY A 91 -10.35 -0.72 16.73
N CYS A 92 -10.33 -0.92 15.41
CA CYS A 92 -10.36 0.18 14.44
C CYS A 92 -11.73 0.88 14.41
N PRO A 93 -11.80 2.20 14.68
CA PRO A 93 -13.03 2.96 14.53
C PRO A 93 -13.54 2.89 13.09
N ARG A 94 -14.86 2.77 12.93
CA ARG A 94 -15.50 2.67 11.61
C ARG A 94 -15.10 3.80 10.66
N ALA A 95 -14.97 5.03 11.16
CA ALA A 95 -14.57 6.18 10.36
C ALA A 95 -13.16 6.03 9.76
N VAL A 96 -12.23 5.45 10.53
CA VAL A 96 -10.86 5.21 10.09
C VAL A 96 -10.81 4.11 9.03
N TYR A 97 -11.52 3.00 9.27
CA TYR A 97 -11.62 1.94 8.27
C TYR A 97 -12.32 2.40 6.98
N GLN A 98 -13.34 3.25 7.09
CA GLN A 98 -14.00 3.84 5.92
C GLN A 98 -13.02 4.70 5.10
N ALA A 99 -12.13 5.44 5.76
CA ALA A 99 -11.08 6.17 5.07
C ALA A 99 -10.12 5.23 4.33
N MET A 100 -9.73 4.09 4.93
CA MET A 100 -8.91 3.07 4.25
C MET A 100 -9.62 2.49 3.02
N ILE A 101 -10.90 2.15 3.14
CA ILE A 101 -11.70 1.62 2.02
C ILE A 101 -11.86 2.66 0.91
N ASN A 102 -12.06 3.94 1.24
CA ASN A 102 -12.15 4.99 0.23
C ASN A 102 -10.84 5.20 -0.56
N CYS A 103 -9.72 4.68 -0.04
CA CYS A 103 -8.43 4.69 -0.71
C CYS A 103 -8.20 3.49 -1.65
N TRP A 104 -8.97 2.39 -1.54
CA TRP A 104 -8.73 1.12 -2.26
C TRP A 104 -9.89 0.69 -3.17
#